data_AF-A0A1L8CNF8-F1
#
_entry.id   AF-A0A1L8CNF8-F1
#
_cell.length_a   1.000
_cell.length_b   1.000
_cell.length_c   1.000
_cell.angle_alpha   90.00
_cell.angle_beta   90.00
_cell.angle_gamma   90.00
#
_symmetry.space_group_name_H-M   'P 1'
#
loop_
_entity.id
_entity.type
_entity.pdbx_description
1 polymer ?
#
loop_
_entity_poly.entity_id
_entity_poly.type
_entity_poly.pdbx_seq_one_letter_code
_entity_poly.pdbx_strand_id
1 'polypeptide(L)'
;MRVVTENNGFQSCINQKIRLIYKPIHGCNDVLTSVSSIFHHVYRGLATVLKGVRIYALSAIAIRVIFILTYAGIALAVKLLHDCCMQASSLQGKQILLTRTVHQNDELVELLRSYGAEPELFPCLEMVPMVDATLSGLSMLNECSDVVFSSSNSIHILAQLLNDQNQTLVSMLQDKRVAVVGNKTAGALRQYGVTVDLVPDKSSQDGLIATYLKHGLPRSGLMFFRADEGREALARALTSRGVKVIMVPVYRMTFPKADSSDVRGKIAASDIDAVLLGSAKAARNYMRRIGDVELANKPVVAVISHKLAKVAENEGLSVQVVAKDASFDSMLDSLADYYESISS
;
A
#
# COMPACT_ATOMS: atom_id res chain seq x y z
N MET A 1 -12.62 -18.10 -55.55
CA MET A 1 -11.18 -17.79 -55.30
C MET A 1 -11.13 -16.43 -54.59
N ARG A 2 -10.38 -16.31 -53.48
CA ARG A 2 -10.30 -15.18 -52.51
C ARG A 2 -11.28 -15.18 -51.30
N VAL A 3 -11.15 -16.15 -50.39
CA VAL A 3 -11.45 -15.96 -48.94
C VAL A 3 -10.46 -16.76 -48.06
N VAL A 4 -9.26 -17.07 -48.56
CA VAL A 4 -8.27 -17.89 -47.83
C VAL A 4 -7.09 -17.06 -47.30
N THR A 5 -7.03 -15.76 -47.63
CA THR A 5 -5.87 -14.92 -47.31
C THR A 5 -6.05 -14.01 -46.08
N GLU A 6 -7.25 -13.87 -45.51
CA GLU A 6 -7.48 -12.98 -44.35
C GLU A 6 -7.31 -13.66 -42.98
N ASN A 7 -7.42 -15.00 -42.90
CA ASN A 7 -7.33 -15.71 -41.61
C ASN A 7 -5.91 -15.72 -41.02
N ASN A 8 -4.88 -15.78 -41.87
CA ASN A 8 -3.49 -15.85 -41.40
C ASN A 8 -2.99 -14.50 -40.82
N GLY A 9 -3.49 -13.38 -41.33
CA GLY A 9 -3.14 -12.05 -40.82
C GLY A 9 -3.74 -11.74 -39.44
N PHE A 10 -4.96 -12.20 -39.19
CA PHE A 10 -5.66 -11.95 -37.93
C PHE A 10 -5.09 -12.80 -36.78
N GLN A 11 -4.77 -14.07 -37.06
CA GLN A 11 -4.16 -14.99 -36.11
C GLN A 11 -2.72 -14.59 -35.76
N SER A 12 -1.97 -14.05 -36.72
CA SER A 12 -0.66 -13.43 -36.51
C SER A 12 -0.74 -12.20 -35.60
N CYS A 13 -1.72 -11.32 -35.81
CA CYS A 13 -1.92 -10.09 -35.03
C CYS A 13 -2.31 -10.38 -33.56
N ILE A 14 -3.09 -11.43 -33.33
CA ILE A 14 -3.45 -11.91 -31.98
C ILE A 14 -2.22 -12.53 -31.29
N ASN A 15 -1.47 -13.41 -31.96
CA ASN A 15 -0.27 -14.01 -31.39
C ASN A 15 0.81 -12.95 -31.07
N GLN A 16 0.91 -11.89 -31.88
CA GLN A 16 1.80 -10.77 -31.63
C GLN A 16 1.34 -9.93 -30.43
N LYS A 17 0.03 -9.70 -30.25
CA LYS A 17 -0.53 -8.99 -29.08
C LYS A 17 -0.45 -9.82 -27.80
N ILE A 18 -0.64 -11.14 -27.85
CA ILE A 18 -0.46 -12.04 -26.70
C ILE A 18 1.01 -12.03 -26.25
N ARG A 19 1.98 -12.07 -27.18
CA ARG A 19 3.42 -11.90 -26.87
C ARG A 19 3.80 -10.52 -26.34
N LEU A 20 3.06 -9.46 -26.69
CA LEU A 20 3.31 -8.10 -26.20
C LEU A 20 2.71 -7.86 -24.80
N ILE A 21 1.64 -8.56 -24.43
CA ILE A 21 1.00 -8.47 -23.11
C ILE A 21 1.69 -9.42 -22.11
N TYR A 22 2.15 -10.59 -22.57
CA TYR A 22 2.87 -11.56 -21.74
C TYR A 22 4.33 -11.64 -22.17
N LYS A 23 5.20 -10.92 -21.45
CA LYS A 23 6.64 -11.19 -21.44
C LYS A 23 6.83 -12.54 -20.72
N PRO A 24 7.61 -13.49 -21.25
CA PRO A 24 7.76 -14.79 -20.62
C PRO A 24 8.52 -14.62 -19.29
N ILE A 25 7.83 -14.80 -18.18
CA ILE A 25 8.46 -15.03 -16.89
C ILE A 25 8.81 -16.53 -16.87
N HIS A 26 10.09 -16.83 -16.68
CA HIS A 26 10.60 -18.21 -16.70
C HIS A 26 9.87 -19.07 -15.66
N GLY A 27 9.30 -20.20 -16.10
CA GLY A 27 8.68 -21.21 -15.24
C GLY A 27 7.25 -21.62 -15.64
N CYS A 28 6.52 -20.79 -16.39
CA CYS A 28 5.09 -21.01 -16.64
C CYS A 28 4.74 -21.54 -18.04
N ASN A 29 5.55 -22.45 -18.59
CA ASN A 29 5.27 -23.00 -19.93
C ASN A 29 4.04 -23.92 -19.92
N ASP A 30 3.82 -24.72 -18.87
CA ASP A 30 2.73 -25.71 -18.87
C ASP A 30 1.33 -25.11 -18.68
N VAL A 31 1.23 -24.00 -17.95
CA VAL A 31 -0.04 -23.27 -17.76
C VAL A 31 -0.41 -22.52 -19.03
N LEU A 32 0.56 -21.88 -19.72
CA LEU A 32 0.32 -21.24 -21.01
C LEU A 32 -0.07 -22.27 -22.08
N THR A 33 0.51 -23.48 -22.06
CA THR A 33 0.13 -24.57 -22.97
C THR A 33 -1.29 -25.07 -22.67
N SER A 34 -1.66 -25.20 -21.40
CA SER A 34 -3.01 -25.62 -20.98
C SER A 34 -4.07 -24.58 -21.31
N VAL A 35 -3.78 -23.30 -21.06
CA VAL A 35 -4.65 -22.18 -21.44
C VAL A 35 -4.78 -22.11 -22.97
N SER A 36 -3.69 -22.28 -23.73
CA SER A 36 -3.73 -22.34 -25.19
C SER A 36 -4.61 -23.50 -25.71
N SER A 37 -4.54 -24.67 -25.07
CA SER A 37 -5.37 -25.83 -25.39
C SER A 37 -6.86 -25.58 -25.10
N ILE A 38 -7.18 -24.97 -23.95
CA ILE A 38 -8.54 -24.58 -23.59
C ILE A 38 -9.08 -23.54 -24.58
N PHE A 39 -8.28 -22.52 -24.92
CA PHE A 39 -8.63 -21.56 -25.96
C PHE A 39 -8.90 -22.26 -27.30
N HIS A 40 -8.07 -23.23 -27.71
CA HIS A 40 -8.25 -23.97 -28.96
C HIS A 40 -9.54 -24.81 -28.97
N HIS A 41 -9.88 -25.46 -27.84
CA HIS A 41 -11.10 -26.25 -27.70
C HIS A 41 -12.37 -25.40 -27.67
N VAL A 42 -12.37 -24.29 -26.92
CA VAL A 42 -13.50 -23.35 -26.90
C VAL A 42 -13.71 -22.74 -28.29
N TYR A 43 -12.64 -22.40 -29.00
CA TYR A 43 -12.72 -21.86 -30.36
C TYR A 43 -13.26 -22.87 -31.38
N ARG A 44 -12.86 -24.15 -31.28
CA ARG A 44 -13.45 -25.23 -32.10
C ARG A 44 -14.92 -25.44 -31.78
N GLY A 45 -15.31 -25.38 -30.50
CA GLY A 45 -16.70 -25.45 -30.07
C GLY A 45 -17.55 -24.32 -30.67
N LEU A 46 -17.09 -23.07 -30.53
CA LEU A 46 -17.76 -21.89 -31.09
C LEU A 46 -17.84 -21.91 -32.62
N ALA A 47 -16.77 -22.34 -33.31
CA ALA A 47 -16.78 -22.49 -34.76
C ALA A 47 -17.76 -23.58 -35.25
N THR A 48 -17.97 -24.62 -34.44
CA THR A 48 -18.94 -25.69 -34.73
C THR A 48 -20.38 -25.21 -34.50
N VAL A 49 -20.62 -24.45 -33.43
CA VAL A 49 -21.90 -23.78 -33.19
C VAL A 49 -22.22 -22.79 -34.32
N LEU A 50 -21.27 -21.94 -34.72
CA LEU A 50 -21.45 -20.99 -35.84
C LEU A 50 -21.67 -21.68 -37.20
N LYS A 51 -21.09 -22.87 -37.43
CA LYS A 51 -21.41 -23.69 -38.61
C LYS A 51 -22.84 -24.27 -38.56
N GLY A 52 -23.36 -24.55 -37.36
CA GLY A 52 -24.73 -25.00 -37.12
C GLY A 52 -25.78 -23.88 -37.16
N VAL A 53 -25.41 -22.63 -36.87
CA VAL A 53 -26.29 -21.44 -36.94
C VAL A 53 -26.46 -20.95 -38.39
N ARG A 54 -26.75 -21.87 -39.31
CA ARG A 54 -27.16 -21.53 -40.68
C ARG A 54 -28.63 -21.09 -40.77
N ILE A 55 -29.32 -20.92 -39.63
CA ILE A 55 -30.79 -20.80 -39.55
C ILE A 55 -31.28 -19.47 -38.94
N TYR A 56 -30.45 -18.66 -38.28
CA TYR A 56 -30.88 -17.33 -37.80
C TYR A 56 -29.89 -16.24 -38.20
N ALA A 57 -30.42 -15.21 -38.86
CA ALA A 57 -29.70 -14.00 -39.28
C ALA A 57 -29.27 -13.17 -38.06
N LEU A 58 -28.26 -13.65 -37.33
CA LEU A 58 -27.57 -12.86 -36.33
C LEU A 58 -26.71 -11.83 -37.08
N SER A 59 -26.95 -10.54 -36.79
CA SER A 59 -26.15 -9.46 -37.36
C SER A 59 -24.68 -9.63 -36.98
N ALA A 60 -23.76 -9.15 -37.82
CA ALA A 60 -22.31 -9.20 -37.54
C ALA A 60 -21.94 -8.57 -36.17
N ILE A 61 -22.78 -7.69 -35.65
CA ILE A 61 -22.66 -7.08 -34.33
C ILE A 61 -22.89 -8.11 -33.21
N ALA A 62 -23.92 -8.96 -33.32
CA ALA A 62 -24.21 -9.98 -32.31
C ALA A 62 -23.07 -11.01 -32.18
N ILE A 63 -22.47 -11.41 -33.30
CA ILE A 63 -21.29 -12.30 -33.30
C ILE A 63 -20.11 -11.64 -32.59
N ARG A 64 -19.83 -10.36 -32.88
CA ARG A 64 -18.74 -9.61 -32.21
C ARG A 64 -18.97 -9.46 -30.71
N VAL A 65 -20.20 -9.20 -30.28
CA VAL A 65 -20.55 -9.09 -28.85
C VAL A 65 -20.33 -10.42 -28.13
N ILE A 66 -20.74 -11.54 -28.72
CA ILE A 66 -20.50 -12.88 -28.16
C ILE A 66 -18.99 -13.12 -28.01
N PHE A 67 -18.18 -12.81 -29.03
CA PHE A 67 -16.72 -12.95 -28.94
C PHE A 67 -16.10 -12.09 -27.83
N ILE A 68 -16.52 -10.83 -27.69
CA ILE A 68 -16.02 -9.93 -26.65
C ILE A 68 -16.39 -10.47 -25.25
N LEU A 69 -17.64 -10.90 -25.06
CA LEU A 69 -18.10 -11.45 -23.78
C LEU A 69 -17.41 -12.78 -23.43
N THR A 70 -17.19 -13.65 -24.43
CA THR A 70 -16.50 -14.93 -24.22
C THR A 70 -15.03 -14.70 -23.89
N TYR A 71 -14.36 -13.78 -24.61
CA TYR A 71 -12.96 -13.45 -24.35
C TYR A 71 -12.77 -12.77 -22.99
N ALA A 72 -13.64 -11.81 -22.64
CA ALA A 72 -13.64 -11.17 -21.34
C ALA A 72 -13.89 -12.19 -20.20
N GLY A 73 -14.83 -13.12 -20.41
CA GLY A 73 -15.12 -14.20 -19.46
C GLY A 73 -13.94 -15.16 -19.28
N ILE A 74 -13.28 -15.57 -20.36
CA ILE A 74 -12.09 -16.44 -20.28
C ILE A 74 -10.91 -15.69 -19.67
N ALA A 75 -10.67 -14.42 -20.03
CA ALA A 75 -9.61 -13.62 -19.42
C ALA A 75 -9.84 -13.44 -17.92
N LEU A 76 -11.08 -13.23 -17.50
CA LEU A 76 -11.46 -13.19 -16.09
C LEU A 76 -11.27 -14.54 -15.41
N ALA A 77 -11.67 -15.65 -16.06
CA ALA A 77 -11.50 -17.00 -15.53
C ALA A 77 -10.01 -17.40 -15.41
N VAL A 78 -9.18 -17.05 -16.39
CA VAL A 78 -7.72 -17.28 -16.34
C VAL A 78 -7.09 -16.42 -15.26
N LYS A 79 -7.54 -15.17 -15.08
CA LYS A 79 -7.08 -14.32 -13.97
C LYS A 79 -7.48 -14.92 -12.62
N LEU A 80 -8.74 -15.33 -12.46
CA LEU A 80 -9.24 -16.00 -11.24
C LEU A 80 -8.52 -17.33 -10.98
N LEU A 81 -8.21 -18.10 -12.02
CA LEU A 81 -7.45 -19.36 -11.91
C LEU A 81 -5.97 -19.12 -11.63
N HIS A 82 -5.38 -18.04 -12.15
CA HIS A 82 -4.03 -17.60 -11.81
C HIS A 82 -3.98 -17.15 -10.34
N ASP A 83 -4.90 -16.29 -9.92
CA ASP A 83 -5.07 -15.84 -8.54
C ASP A 83 -5.31 -17.04 -7.59
N CYS A 84 -6.06 -18.07 -8.03
CA CYS A 84 -6.26 -19.33 -7.29
C CYS A 84 -5.10 -20.33 -7.37
N CYS A 85 -4.26 -20.32 -8.41
CA CYS A 85 -3.06 -21.18 -8.48
C CYS A 85 -1.90 -20.59 -7.66
N MET A 86 -1.86 -19.27 -7.48
CA MET A 86 -0.95 -18.62 -6.52
C MET A 86 -1.32 -18.93 -5.06
N GLN A 87 -2.45 -19.61 -4.80
CA GLN A 87 -2.92 -20.00 -3.46
C GLN A 87 -2.37 -21.34 -2.95
N ALA A 88 -1.37 -21.94 -3.60
CA ALA A 88 -0.38 -22.74 -2.89
C ALA A 88 0.82 -21.84 -2.53
N SER A 89 0.52 -20.74 -1.83
CA SER A 89 1.55 -19.77 -1.42
C SER A 89 2.59 -20.50 -0.57
N SER A 90 3.87 -20.34 -0.90
CA SER A 90 5.00 -20.86 -0.13
C SER A 90 5.08 -20.30 1.29
N LEU A 91 4.23 -19.34 1.63
CA LEU A 91 4.05 -18.81 2.97
C LEU A 91 2.96 -19.55 3.77
N GLN A 92 2.35 -20.61 3.23
CA GLN A 92 1.30 -21.37 3.91
C GLN A 92 1.76 -21.87 5.30
N GLY A 93 1.05 -21.43 6.34
CA GLY A 93 1.32 -21.78 7.74
C GLY A 93 2.56 -21.11 8.34
N LYS A 94 3.25 -20.23 7.61
CA LYS A 94 4.44 -19.52 8.09
C LYS A 94 4.06 -18.45 9.10
N GLN A 95 4.74 -18.44 10.24
CA GLN A 95 4.55 -17.45 11.29
C GLN A 95 5.39 -16.20 10.97
N ILE A 96 4.72 -15.09 10.67
CA ILE A 96 5.35 -13.86 10.19
C ILE A 96 5.16 -12.73 11.18
N LEU A 97 6.29 -12.21 11.67
CA LEU A 97 6.34 -11.15 12.66
C LEU A 97 6.12 -9.76 12.04
N LEU A 98 5.07 -9.09 12.49
CA LEU A 98 4.69 -7.75 12.06
C LEU A 98 5.19 -6.66 13.01
N THR A 99 6.09 -5.80 12.50
CA THR A 99 6.76 -4.76 13.32
C THR A 99 6.10 -3.37 13.30
N ARG A 100 4.98 -3.19 12.59
CA ARG A 100 4.27 -1.89 12.49
C ARG A 100 3.42 -1.58 13.72
N THR A 101 3.05 -0.30 13.87
CA THR A 101 2.13 0.19 14.91
C THR A 101 0.80 -0.55 14.86
N VAL A 102 0.20 -0.81 16.02
CA VAL A 102 -1.08 -1.55 16.18
C VAL A 102 -2.18 -1.06 15.22
N HIS A 103 -2.39 0.25 15.12
CA HIS A 103 -3.45 0.86 14.29
C HIS A 103 -3.24 0.76 12.76
N GLN A 104 -2.19 0.07 12.30
CA GLN A 104 -1.85 -0.05 10.88
C GLN A 104 -1.68 -1.50 10.44
N ASN A 105 -2.11 -2.46 11.27
CA ASN A 105 -1.89 -3.88 11.02
C ASN A 105 -3.07 -4.57 10.33
N ASP A 106 -4.31 -4.08 10.42
CA ASP A 106 -5.49 -4.81 9.91
C ASP A 106 -5.38 -5.16 8.41
N GLU A 107 -5.08 -4.17 7.55
CA GLU A 107 -4.88 -4.41 6.11
C GLU A 107 -3.73 -5.39 5.83
N LEU A 108 -2.65 -5.32 6.62
CA LEU A 108 -1.47 -6.16 6.42
C LEU A 108 -1.65 -7.58 6.99
N VAL A 109 -2.43 -7.73 8.06
CA VAL A 109 -2.85 -9.01 8.64
C VAL A 109 -3.69 -9.76 7.62
N GLU A 110 -4.69 -9.09 7.02
CA GLU A 110 -5.51 -9.68 5.98
C GLU A 110 -4.70 -10.00 4.72
N LEU A 111 -3.75 -9.14 4.36
CA LEU A 111 -2.82 -9.42 3.27
C LEU A 111 -1.93 -10.64 3.56
N LEU A 112 -1.38 -10.78 4.76
CA LEU A 112 -0.60 -11.97 5.11
C LEU A 112 -1.42 -13.25 5.07
N ARG A 113 -2.64 -13.20 5.60
CA ARG A 113 -3.59 -14.32 5.57
C ARG A 113 -3.98 -14.70 4.13
N SER A 114 -4.07 -13.74 3.21
CA SER A 114 -4.34 -14.06 1.80
C SER A 114 -3.18 -14.80 1.12
N TYR A 115 -1.96 -14.67 1.65
CA TYR A 115 -0.79 -15.49 1.30
C TYR A 115 -0.71 -16.77 2.14
N GLY A 116 -1.72 -17.12 2.94
CA GLY A 116 -1.74 -18.31 3.79
C GLY A 116 -0.81 -18.26 5.00
N ALA A 117 -0.19 -17.11 5.28
CA ALA A 117 0.70 -16.91 6.43
C ALA A 117 -0.08 -16.54 7.69
N GLU A 118 0.51 -16.85 8.84
CA GLU A 118 -0.02 -16.54 10.17
C GLU A 118 0.71 -15.32 10.75
N PRO A 119 0.02 -14.17 10.95
CA PRO A 119 0.66 -12.97 11.45
C PRO A 119 0.81 -12.98 12.98
N GLU A 120 2.04 -12.77 13.46
CA GLU A 120 2.37 -12.50 14.87
C GLU A 120 2.61 -10.99 15.06
N LEU A 121 1.84 -10.34 15.91
CA LEU A 121 1.96 -8.89 16.12
C LEU A 121 3.09 -8.56 17.11
N PHE A 122 4.10 -7.83 16.63
CA PHE A 122 5.18 -7.31 17.48
C PHE A 122 5.49 -5.85 17.17
N PRO A 123 4.58 -4.92 17.53
CA PRO A 123 4.70 -3.52 17.16
C PRO A 123 6.02 -2.94 17.64
N CYS A 124 6.89 -2.50 16.73
CA CYS A 124 8.18 -1.88 17.09
C CYS A 124 8.08 -0.36 17.16
N LEU A 125 6.87 0.19 17.00
CA LEU A 125 6.58 1.61 17.10
C LEU A 125 5.26 1.76 17.86
N GLU A 126 5.22 2.75 18.75
CA GLU A 126 4.02 3.16 19.46
C GLU A 126 3.69 4.59 19.08
N MET A 127 2.42 4.86 18.78
CA MET A 127 1.96 6.21 18.47
C MET A 127 1.35 6.80 19.73
N VAL A 128 1.94 7.88 20.24
CA VAL A 128 1.47 8.55 21.45
C VAL A 128 0.90 9.91 21.07
N PRO A 129 -0.40 10.16 21.30
CA PRO A 129 -1.00 11.48 21.15
C PRO A 129 -0.30 12.52 22.03
N MET A 130 -0.10 13.73 21.51
CA MET A 130 0.48 14.86 22.23
C MET A 130 -0.63 15.84 22.61
N VAL A 131 -1.48 15.43 23.55
CA VAL A 131 -2.72 16.14 23.92
C VAL A 131 -2.44 17.58 24.34
N ASP A 132 -1.53 17.80 25.30
CA ASP A 132 -1.24 19.16 25.81
C ASP A 132 -0.72 20.10 24.72
N ALA A 133 0.21 19.61 23.88
CA ALA A 133 0.74 20.39 22.76
C ALA A 133 -0.34 20.68 21.71
N THR A 134 -1.24 19.73 21.47
CA THR A 134 -2.36 19.88 20.55
C THR A 134 -3.36 20.91 21.04
N LEU A 135 -3.75 20.85 22.32
CA LEU A 135 -4.67 21.81 22.95
C LEU A 135 -4.07 23.21 23.01
N SER A 136 -2.78 23.32 23.36
CA SER A 136 -2.06 24.59 23.32
C SER A 136 -2.06 25.18 21.91
N GLY A 137 -1.79 24.36 20.88
CA GLY A 137 -1.91 24.78 19.49
C GLY A 137 -3.31 25.27 19.13
N LEU A 138 -4.35 24.49 19.48
CA LEU A 138 -5.75 24.83 19.20
C LEU A 138 -6.19 26.17 19.81
N SER A 139 -5.62 26.56 20.95
CA SER A 139 -5.92 27.88 21.55
C SER A 139 -5.58 29.06 20.64
N MET A 140 -4.66 28.87 19.68
CA MET A 140 -4.23 29.88 18.71
C MET A 140 -4.93 29.75 17.35
N LEU A 141 -5.91 28.85 17.21
CA LEU A 141 -6.55 28.56 15.91
C LEU A 141 -7.23 29.78 15.28
N ASN A 142 -7.77 30.68 16.10
CA ASN A 142 -8.41 31.92 15.64
C ASN A 142 -7.43 32.89 14.97
N GLU A 143 -6.14 32.77 15.23
CA GLU A 143 -5.10 33.59 14.56
C GLU A 143 -4.79 33.11 13.14
N CYS A 144 -5.21 31.89 12.79
CA CYS A 144 -4.91 31.26 11.51
C CYS A 144 -6.11 31.32 10.56
N SER A 145 -5.86 31.70 9.31
CA SER A 145 -6.84 31.62 8.21
C SER A 145 -6.80 30.24 7.53
N ASP A 146 -5.68 29.54 7.66
CA ASP A 146 -5.41 28.29 6.96
C ASP A 146 -5.03 27.18 7.95
N VAL A 147 -5.49 25.97 7.67
CA VAL A 147 -5.15 24.78 8.44
C VAL A 147 -4.63 23.69 7.52
N VAL A 148 -3.50 23.08 7.89
CA VAL A 148 -2.84 22.05 7.09
C VAL A 148 -2.74 20.74 7.86
N PHE A 149 -3.00 19.63 7.19
CA PHE A 149 -2.74 18.28 7.70
C PHE A 149 -1.75 17.52 6.81
N SER A 150 -0.71 16.94 7.41
CA SER A 150 0.25 16.08 6.69
C SER A 150 0.01 14.58 6.84
N SER A 151 -0.92 14.16 7.70
CA SER A 151 -1.12 12.76 8.05
C SER A 151 -2.58 12.50 8.40
N SER A 152 -3.13 11.38 7.93
CA SER A 152 -4.44 10.88 8.38
C SER A 152 -4.46 10.64 9.88
N ASN A 153 -3.34 10.21 10.47
CA ASN A 153 -3.23 9.96 11.91
C ASN A 153 -3.51 11.24 12.73
N SER A 154 -2.97 12.38 12.29
CA SER A 154 -3.24 13.67 12.95
C SER A 154 -4.72 14.04 12.91
N ILE A 155 -5.43 13.68 11.84
CA ILE A 155 -6.87 13.93 11.70
C ILE A 155 -7.67 13.04 12.65
N HIS A 156 -7.40 11.74 12.69
CA HIS A 156 -8.13 10.80 13.55
C HIS A 156 -7.93 11.13 15.04
N ILE A 157 -6.70 11.43 15.46
CA ILE A 157 -6.40 11.82 16.84
C ILE A 157 -7.10 13.13 17.20
N LEU A 158 -7.04 14.12 16.31
CA LEU A 158 -7.69 15.41 16.56
C LEU A 158 -9.21 15.27 16.61
N ALA A 159 -9.81 14.46 15.73
CA ALA A 159 -11.23 14.18 15.74
C ALA A 159 -11.68 13.55 17.06
N GLN A 160 -10.91 12.59 17.58
CA GLN A 160 -11.19 11.96 18.87
C GLN A 160 -11.10 12.98 20.01
N LEU A 161 -10.02 13.76 20.06
CA LEU A 161 -9.82 14.79 21.08
C LEU A 161 -10.94 15.85 21.10
N LEU A 162 -11.42 16.25 19.93
CA LEU A 162 -12.54 17.19 19.81
C LEU A 162 -13.86 16.54 20.23
N ASN A 163 -14.08 15.27 19.88
CA ASN A 163 -15.28 14.55 20.27
C ASN A 163 -15.40 14.42 21.79
N ASP A 164 -14.28 14.20 22.50
CA ASP A 164 -14.23 14.19 23.96
C ASP A 164 -14.64 15.54 24.59
N GLN A 165 -14.60 16.62 23.80
CA GLN A 165 -15.04 17.98 24.18
C GLN A 165 -16.40 18.37 23.57
N ASN A 166 -17.15 17.43 23.00
CA ASN A 166 -18.39 17.67 22.27
C ASN A 166 -18.25 18.64 21.08
N GLN A 167 -17.07 18.65 20.46
CA GLN A 167 -16.76 19.43 19.26
C GLN A 167 -16.48 18.49 18.06
N THR A 168 -16.53 19.05 16.86
CA THR A 168 -16.24 18.31 15.62
C THR A 168 -15.16 19.00 14.81
N LEU A 169 -14.49 18.26 13.91
CA LEU A 169 -13.57 18.86 12.94
C LEU A 169 -14.27 19.88 12.05
N VAL A 170 -15.54 19.65 11.69
CA VAL A 170 -16.34 20.59 10.87
C VAL A 170 -16.50 21.93 11.59
N SER A 171 -16.92 21.91 12.86
CA SER A 171 -17.06 23.14 13.64
C SER A 171 -15.71 23.82 13.92
N MET A 172 -14.66 23.04 14.15
CA MET A 172 -13.31 23.56 14.40
C MET A 172 -12.73 24.26 13.16
N LEU A 173 -12.95 23.71 11.97
CA LEU A 173 -12.41 24.21 10.71
C LEU A 173 -13.34 25.20 10.02
N GLN A 174 -14.40 25.64 10.70
CA GLN A 174 -15.31 26.65 10.17
C GLN A 174 -14.53 27.93 9.82
N ASP A 175 -14.81 28.48 8.64
CA ASP A 175 -14.17 29.67 8.07
C ASP A 175 -12.65 29.56 7.86
N LYS A 176 -12.08 28.35 7.90
CA LYS A 176 -10.68 28.09 7.58
C LYS A 176 -10.52 27.55 6.17
N ARG A 177 -9.46 27.95 5.49
CA ARG A 177 -9.02 27.28 4.26
C ARG A 177 -8.22 26.03 4.63
N VAL A 178 -8.74 24.86 4.28
CA VAL A 178 -8.19 23.56 4.65
C VAL A 178 -7.30 23.03 3.53
N ALA A 179 -6.05 22.73 3.86
CA ALA A 179 -5.11 22.10 2.94
C ALA A 179 -4.58 20.78 3.48
N VAL A 180 -4.17 19.90 2.58
CA VAL A 180 -3.56 18.61 2.94
C VAL A 180 -2.37 18.31 2.05
N VAL A 181 -1.46 17.47 2.56
CA VAL A 181 -0.28 17.06 1.79
C VAL A 181 -0.60 16.08 0.66
N GLY A 182 -1.71 15.33 0.72
CA GLY A 182 -2.05 14.39 -0.35
C GLY A 182 -3.45 13.78 -0.28
N ASN A 183 -3.80 13.02 -1.32
CA ASN A 183 -5.16 12.48 -1.52
C ASN A 183 -5.63 11.55 -0.41
N LYS A 184 -4.74 10.73 0.18
CA LYS A 184 -5.08 9.86 1.32
C LYS A 184 -5.53 10.69 2.54
N THR A 185 -4.81 11.78 2.82
CA THR A 185 -5.15 12.71 3.90
C THR A 185 -6.45 13.46 3.61
N ALA A 186 -6.70 13.83 2.35
CA ALA A 186 -7.98 14.41 1.93
C ALA A 186 -9.15 13.44 2.17
N GLY A 187 -8.96 12.16 1.82
CA GLY A 187 -9.94 11.10 2.05
C GLY A 187 -10.30 10.96 3.53
N ALA A 188 -9.31 11.01 4.43
CA ALA A 188 -9.55 10.94 5.87
C ALA A 188 -10.40 12.12 6.39
N LEU A 189 -10.15 13.36 5.93
CA LEU A 189 -11.00 14.51 6.31
C LEU A 189 -12.44 14.38 5.81
N ARG A 190 -12.63 13.86 4.60
CA ARG A 190 -13.96 13.65 4.03
C ARG A 190 -14.80 12.66 4.83
N GLN A 191 -14.18 11.66 5.46
CA GLN A 191 -14.87 10.73 6.37
C GLN A 191 -15.49 11.44 7.58
N TYR A 192 -14.93 12.59 7.98
CA TYR A 192 -15.46 13.45 9.05
C TYR A 192 -16.33 14.61 8.51
N GLY A 193 -16.71 14.58 7.23
CA GLY A 193 -17.56 15.61 6.63
C GLY A 193 -16.83 16.93 6.31
N VAL A 194 -15.50 16.96 6.36
CA VAL A 194 -14.71 18.17 6.07
C VAL A 194 -14.37 18.26 4.58
N THR A 195 -14.62 19.43 3.99
CA THR A 195 -14.19 19.75 2.63
C THR A 195 -12.74 20.24 2.65
N VAL A 196 -11.96 19.83 1.65
CA VAL A 196 -10.56 20.22 1.50
C VAL A 196 -10.43 21.18 0.32
N ASP A 197 -9.86 22.35 0.57
CA ASP A 197 -9.72 23.41 -0.43
C ASP A 197 -8.47 23.25 -1.28
N LEU A 198 -7.36 22.81 -0.68
CA LEU A 198 -6.07 22.69 -1.36
C LEU A 198 -5.49 21.28 -1.22
N VAL A 199 -5.32 20.62 -2.37
CA VAL A 199 -4.60 19.36 -2.50
C VAL A 199 -3.54 19.54 -3.60
N PRO A 200 -2.26 19.23 -3.36
CA PRO A 200 -1.24 19.38 -4.38
C PRO A 200 -1.25 18.22 -5.37
N ASP A 201 -0.85 18.50 -6.62
CA ASP A 201 -0.68 17.47 -7.67
C ASP A 201 0.34 16.40 -7.24
N LYS A 202 1.44 16.83 -6.63
CA LYS A 202 2.44 15.96 -6.01
C LYS A 202 2.16 15.90 -4.52
N SER A 203 1.91 14.71 -3.99
CA SER A 203 1.63 14.50 -2.56
C SER A 203 2.88 14.70 -1.67
N SER A 204 3.32 15.95 -1.55
CA SER A 204 4.51 16.35 -0.81
C SER A 204 4.37 17.79 -0.28
N GLN A 205 5.18 18.15 0.72
CA GLN A 205 5.23 19.54 1.20
C GLN A 205 5.69 20.50 0.09
N ASP A 206 6.59 20.07 -0.80
CA ASP A 206 7.06 20.87 -1.94
C ASP A 206 5.92 21.11 -2.94
N GLY A 207 5.09 20.10 -3.20
CA GLY A 207 3.87 20.25 -3.98
C GLY A 207 2.91 21.24 -3.33
N LEU A 208 2.71 21.14 -2.03
CA LEU A 208 1.83 22.05 -1.30
C LEU A 208 2.36 23.49 -1.27
N ILE A 209 3.67 23.70 -1.19
CA ILE A 209 4.29 25.02 -1.37
C ILE A 209 3.90 25.59 -2.74
N ALA A 210 4.06 24.82 -3.83
CA ALA A 210 3.69 25.27 -5.17
C ALA A 210 2.19 25.61 -5.27
N THR A 211 1.32 24.81 -4.63
CA THR A 211 -0.13 25.10 -4.55
C THR A 211 -0.40 26.42 -3.83
N TYR A 212 0.25 26.71 -2.69
CA TYR A 212 0.11 28.00 -2.01
C TYR A 212 0.62 29.17 -2.84
N LEU A 213 1.71 29.00 -3.58
CA LEU A 213 2.24 30.05 -4.47
C LEU A 213 1.28 30.34 -5.63
N LYS A 214 0.55 29.34 -6.11
CA LYS A 214 -0.42 29.47 -7.20
C LYS A 214 -1.76 30.04 -6.74
N HIS A 215 -2.26 29.60 -5.58
CA HIS A 215 -3.61 29.90 -5.09
C HIS A 215 -3.64 30.97 -3.98
N GLY A 216 -2.49 31.59 -3.71
CA GLY A 216 -2.34 32.66 -2.74
C GLY A 216 -1.95 32.15 -1.34
N LEU A 217 -1.08 32.92 -0.69
CA LEU A 217 -0.61 32.66 0.67
C LEU A 217 -1.74 32.82 1.70
N PRO A 218 -1.62 32.21 2.89
CA PRO A 218 -2.52 32.45 4.02
C PRO A 218 -2.65 33.94 4.33
N ARG A 219 -3.87 34.40 4.66
CA ARG A 219 -4.17 35.81 4.92
C ARG A 219 -3.62 36.30 6.26
N SER A 220 -3.70 35.48 7.30
CA SER A 220 -3.19 35.81 8.63
C SER A 220 -2.06 34.86 9.04
N GLY A 221 -2.41 33.61 9.32
CA GLY A 221 -1.50 32.58 9.76
C GLY A 221 -1.94 31.21 9.28
N LEU A 222 -1.03 30.26 9.41
CA LEU A 222 -1.23 28.87 9.05
C LEU A 222 -0.96 27.98 10.24
N MET A 223 -1.94 27.15 10.60
CA MET A 223 -1.78 26.10 11.58
C MET A 223 -1.46 24.79 10.88
N PHE A 224 -0.36 24.15 11.25
CA PHE A 224 0.10 22.92 10.63
C PHE A 224 0.08 21.75 11.61
N PHE A 225 -0.96 20.91 11.52
CA PHE A 225 -1.07 19.67 12.28
C PHE A 225 -0.25 18.55 11.63
N ARG A 226 0.64 17.96 12.43
CA ARG A 226 1.64 17.01 11.95
C ARG A 226 2.09 16.03 13.03
N ALA A 227 2.89 15.05 12.62
CA ALA A 227 3.75 14.32 13.56
C ALA A 227 4.82 15.26 14.14
N ASP A 228 5.25 14.97 15.36
CA ASP A 228 6.34 15.67 16.04
C ASP A 228 7.63 15.68 15.21
N GLU A 229 8.07 14.50 14.76
CA GLU A 229 9.18 14.36 13.82
C GLU A 229 8.70 14.54 12.37
N GLY A 230 9.48 15.22 11.53
CA GLY A 230 9.19 15.33 10.09
C GLY A 230 9.80 16.56 9.42
N ARG A 231 9.61 16.66 8.11
CA ARG A 231 10.11 17.79 7.31
C ARG A 231 9.40 19.10 7.68
N GLU A 232 10.16 20.19 7.66
CA GLU A 232 9.69 21.56 7.92
C GLU A 232 9.74 22.43 6.66
N ALA A 233 9.79 21.83 5.47
CA ALA A 233 9.94 22.55 4.21
C ALA A 233 8.81 23.56 4.01
N LEU A 234 7.55 23.15 4.23
CA LEU A 234 6.39 24.03 4.13
C LEU A 234 6.47 25.22 5.09
N ALA A 235 6.76 24.93 6.37
CA ALA A 235 6.85 25.96 7.40
C ALA A 235 7.93 26.99 7.05
N ARG A 236 9.15 26.54 6.74
CA ARG A 236 10.25 27.43 6.34
C ARG A 236 9.93 28.24 5.08
N ALA A 237 9.32 27.62 4.07
CA ALA A 237 9.00 28.28 2.81
C ALA A 237 7.93 29.37 2.97
N LEU A 238 6.94 29.17 3.83
CA LEU A 238 5.90 30.17 4.06
C LEU A 238 6.35 31.26 5.03
N THR A 239 7.10 30.90 6.08
CA THR A 239 7.69 31.89 7.02
C THR A 239 8.67 32.83 6.33
N SER A 240 9.51 32.32 5.41
CA SER A 240 10.39 33.19 4.59
C SER A 240 9.64 34.16 3.67
N ARG A 241 8.30 34.00 3.54
CA ARG A 241 7.41 34.89 2.78
C ARG A 241 6.50 35.71 3.69
N GLY A 242 6.81 35.80 4.98
CA GLY A 242 6.08 36.61 5.95
C GLY A 242 4.84 35.95 6.55
N VAL A 243 4.58 34.67 6.28
CA VAL A 243 3.44 33.95 6.85
C VAL A 243 3.79 33.43 8.25
N LYS A 244 2.96 33.76 9.25
CA LYS A 244 3.05 33.13 10.57
C LYS A 244 2.64 31.67 10.47
N VAL A 245 3.55 30.74 10.77
CA VAL A 245 3.26 29.30 10.76
C VAL A 245 3.35 28.76 12.18
N ILE A 246 2.25 28.17 12.66
CA ILE A 246 2.16 27.50 13.96
C ILE A 246 2.21 26.00 13.70
N MET A 247 3.30 25.35 14.08
CA MET A 247 3.41 23.89 13.99
C MET A 247 2.81 23.25 15.23
N VAL A 248 1.85 22.34 15.04
CA VAL A 248 1.18 21.64 16.13
C VAL A 248 1.51 20.15 16.02
N PRO A 249 2.39 19.61 16.89
CA PRO A 249 2.67 18.19 16.94
C PRO A 249 1.47 17.48 17.59
N VAL A 250 0.76 16.66 16.80
CA VAL A 250 -0.43 15.92 17.26
C VAL A 250 -0.06 14.58 17.89
N TYR A 251 1.02 13.98 17.43
CA TYR A 251 1.49 12.70 17.93
C TYR A 251 2.99 12.55 17.74
N ARG A 252 3.59 11.65 18.53
CA ARG A 252 4.97 11.20 18.40
C ARG A 252 5.00 9.68 18.23
N MET A 253 5.95 9.20 17.42
CA MET A 253 6.27 7.77 17.34
C MET A 253 7.36 7.44 18.35
N THR A 254 7.05 6.66 19.37
CA THR A 254 7.95 6.28 20.46
C THR A 254 8.36 4.81 20.39
N PHE A 255 9.35 4.45 21.21
CA PHE A 255 9.70 3.05 21.46
C PHE A 255 8.58 2.39 22.29
N PRO A 256 8.04 1.23 21.87
CA PRO A 256 7.01 0.51 22.61
C PRO A 256 7.51 0.05 23.99
N LYS A 257 6.67 0.18 25.01
CA LYS A 257 6.96 -0.34 26.36
C LYS A 257 6.40 -1.75 26.61
N ALA A 258 5.67 -2.31 25.65
CA ALA A 258 5.09 -3.64 25.76
C ALA A 258 6.17 -4.71 25.97
N ASP A 259 5.84 -5.70 26.80
CA ASP A 259 6.72 -6.85 27.03
C ASP A 259 7.03 -7.58 25.72
N SER A 260 8.23 -8.14 25.64
CA SER A 260 8.75 -8.89 24.49
C SER A 260 9.07 -10.34 24.82
N SER A 261 8.89 -10.76 26.07
CA SER A 261 9.29 -12.10 26.54
C SER A 261 8.66 -13.24 25.72
N ASP A 262 7.35 -13.16 25.43
CA ASP A 262 6.62 -14.16 24.64
C ASP A 262 7.19 -14.30 23.22
N VAL A 263 7.30 -13.19 22.49
CA VAL A 263 7.85 -13.18 21.13
C VAL A 263 9.31 -13.63 21.10
N ARG A 264 10.12 -13.23 22.10
CA ARG A 264 11.50 -13.72 22.23
C ARG A 264 11.55 -15.23 22.45
N GLY A 265 10.62 -15.77 23.23
CA GLY A 265 10.44 -17.22 23.42
C GLY A 265 10.11 -17.94 22.12
N LYS A 266 9.11 -17.45 21.37
CA LYS A 266 8.73 -17.98 20.05
C LYS A 266 9.90 -17.95 19.06
N ILE A 267 10.63 -16.84 18.98
CA ILE A 267 11.84 -16.75 18.13
C ILE A 267 12.91 -17.74 18.60
N ALA A 268 13.11 -17.89 19.92
CA ALA A 268 14.10 -18.83 20.45
C ALA A 268 13.76 -20.28 20.09
N ALA A 269 12.48 -20.63 20.11
CA ALA A 269 11.93 -21.93 19.71
C ALA A 269 11.91 -22.15 18.18
N SER A 270 12.22 -21.13 17.39
CA SER A 270 12.08 -21.13 15.91
C SER A 270 10.63 -21.24 15.43
N ASP A 271 9.67 -20.77 16.25
CA ASP A 271 8.25 -20.69 15.91
C ASP A 271 7.91 -19.43 15.10
N ILE A 272 8.89 -18.56 14.81
CA ILE A 272 8.75 -17.39 13.93
C ILE A 272 9.62 -17.62 12.71
N ASP A 273 9.00 -17.73 11.55
CA ASP A 273 9.68 -17.99 10.29
C ASP A 273 10.34 -16.72 9.72
N ALA A 274 9.64 -15.58 9.77
CA ALA A 274 10.10 -14.33 9.18
C ALA A 274 9.72 -13.08 9.98
N VAL A 275 10.45 -11.98 9.78
CA VAL A 275 10.12 -10.64 10.29
C VAL A 275 10.07 -9.63 9.16
N LEU A 276 9.00 -8.84 9.12
CA LEU A 276 8.80 -7.79 8.12
C LEU A 276 9.22 -6.42 8.68
N LEU A 277 10.19 -5.78 8.03
CA LEU A 277 10.70 -4.47 8.40
C LEU A 277 10.38 -3.43 7.32
N GLY A 278 9.47 -2.51 7.64
CA GLY A 278 9.04 -1.46 6.70
C GLY A 278 9.76 -0.12 6.86
N SER A 279 10.58 0.07 7.90
CA SER A 279 11.29 1.34 8.11
C SER A 279 12.54 1.20 8.97
N ALA A 280 13.45 2.17 8.85
CA ALA A 280 14.67 2.24 9.64
C ALA A 280 14.39 2.31 11.15
N LYS A 281 13.34 3.01 11.56
CA LYS A 281 12.94 3.12 12.98
C LYS A 281 12.40 1.78 13.49
N ALA A 282 11.65 1.05 12.67
CA ALA A 282 11.16 -0.28 13.01
C ALA A 282 12.32 -1.29 13.12
N ALA A 283 13.29 -1.28 12.20
CA ALA A 283 14.47 -2.16 12.26
C ALA A 283 15.29 -1.94 13.55
N ARG A 284 15.60 -0.68 13.87
CA ARG A 284 16.28 -0.31 15.13
C ARG A 284 15.52 -0.77 16.36
N ASN A 285 14.21 -0.50 16.39
CA ASN A 285 13.40 -0.85 17.54
C ASN A 285 13.19 -2.36 17.66
N TYR A 286 13.10 -3.10 16.54
CA TYR A 286 13.09 -4.56 16.54
C TYR A 286 14.33 -5.12 17.23
N MET A 287 15.52 -4.72 16.76
CA MET A 287 16.79 -5.13 17.37
C MET A 287 16.84 -4.78 18.85
N ARG A 288 16.45 -3.56 19.23
CA ARG A 288 16.40 -3.14 20.64
C ARG A 288 15.38 -3.90 21.49
N ARG A 289 14.24 -4.29 20.94
CA ARG A 289 13.20 -5.05 21.65
C ARG A 289 13.63 -6.52 21.85
N ILE A 290 14.29 -7.12 20.86
CA ILE A 290 14.84 -8.48 20.98
C ILE A 290 16.06 -8.49 21.92
N GLY A 291 16.92 -7.48 21.81
CA GLY A 291 18.06 -7.27 22.70
C GLY A 291 19.24 -8.23 22.48
N ASP A 292 19.15 -9.13 21.51
CA ASP A 292 20.16 -10.13 21.18
C ASP A 292 20.23 -10.34 19.66
N VAL A 293 21.43 -10.23 19.10
CA VAL A 293 21.64 -10.22 17.63
C VAL A 293 21.46 -11.60 17.03
N GLU A 294 21.88 -12.65 17.73
CA GLU A 294 21.71 -14.03 17.25
C GLU A 294 20.22 -14.40 17.23
N LEU A 295 19.50 -14.04 18.29
CA LEU A 295 18.07 -14.24 18.40
C LEU A 295 17.31 -13.44 17.33
N ALA A 296 17.66 -12.17 17.11
CA ALA A 296 17.01 -11.32 16.11
C ALA A 296 17.24 -11.79 14.66
N ASN A 297 18.26 -12.61 14.42
CA ASN A 297 18.61 -13.16 13.11
C ASN A 297 18.15 -14.59 12.88
N LYS A 298 17.50 -15.23 13.87
CA LYS A 298 16.86 -16.54 13.68
C LYS A 298 15.78 -16.54 12.60
N PRO A 299 14.80 -15.60 12.59
CA PRO A 299 13.83 -15.53 11.51
C PRO A 299 14.45 -14.92 10.25
N VAL A 300 13.83 -15.18 9.10
CA VAL A 300 14.13 -14.50 7.84
C VAL A 300 13.79 -13.01 7.98
N VAL A 301 14.78 -12.15 7.83
CA VAL A 301 14.65 -10.69 7.86
C VAL A 301 14.34 -10.18 6.45
N ALA A 302 13.08 -9.75 6.26
CA ALA A 302 12.60 -9.15 5.03
C ALA A 302 12.45 -7.63 5.18
N VAL A 303 12.96 -6.87 4.21
CA VAL A 303 12.92 -5.39 4.21
C VAL A 303 12.26 -4.83 2.95
N ILE A 304 11.56 -3.71 3.08
CA ILE A 304 10.82 -3.08 1.98
C ILE A 304 11.71 -2.38 0.93
N SER A 305 13.01 -2.21 1.17
CA SER A 305 13.91 -1.54 0.21
C SER A 305 15.39 -1.78 0.48
N HIS A 306 16.22 -1.67 -0.56
CA HIS A 306 17.70 -1.72 -0.43
C HIS A 306 18.28 -0.65 0.50
N LYS A 307 17.65 0.54 0.57
CA LYS A 307 18.10 1.58 1.50
C LYS A 307 17.90 1.14 2.94
N LEU A 308 16.79 0.44 3.22
CA LEU A 308 16.53 -0.11 4.54
C LEU A 308 17.45 -1.29 4.86
N ALA A 309 17.78 -2.14 3.87
CA ALA A 309 18.70 -3.26 4.06
C ALA A 309 20.01 -2.80 4.72
N LYS A 310 20.64 -1.76 4.16
CA LYS A 310 21.87 -1.16 4.72
C LYS A 310 21.71 -0.67 6.16
N VAL A 311 20.54 -0.14 6.50
CA VAL A 311 20.27 0.32 7.87
C VAL A 311 20.11 -0.88 8.81
N ALA A 312 19.38 -1.92 8.39
CA ALA A 312 19.21 -3.14 9.18
C ALA A 312 20.55 -3.86 9.41
N GLU A 313 21.40 -3.96 8.39
CA GLU A 313 22.75 -4.52 8.47
C GLU A 313 23.64 -3.74 9.45
N ASN A 314 23.56 -2.41 9.46
CA ASN A 314 24.28 -1.58 10.43
C ASN A 314 23.82 -1.81 11.88
N GLU A 315 22.61 -2.33 12.10
CA GLU A 315 22.09 -2.71 13.41
C GLU A 315 22.44 -4.18 13.76
N GLY A 316 23.18 -4.89 12.89
CA GLY A 316 23.56 -6.29 13.07
C GLY A 316 22.58 -7.31 12.51
N LEU A 317 21.56 -6.88 11.74
CA LEU A 317 20.61 -7.79 11.12
C LEU A 317 21.14 -8.33 9.78
N SER A 318 21.07 -9.64 9.60
CA SER A 318 21.35 -10.35 8.36
C SER A 318 20.11 -10.32 7.48
N VAL A 319 20.06 -9.40 6.51
CA VAL A 319 18.90 -9.25 5.61
C VAL A 319 18.97 -10.30 4.49
N GLN A 320 18.01 -11.21 4.45
CA GLN A 320 17.92 -12.23 3.40
C GLN A 320 16.97 -11.84 2.25
N VAL A 321 15.95 -11.02 2.54
CA VAL A 321 14.93 -10.66 1.55
C VAL A 321 14.81 -9.14 1.44
N VAL A 322 14.87 -8.63 0.20
CA VAL A 322 14.63 -7.23 -0.13
C VAL A 322 13.51 -7.16 -1.17
N ALA A 323 12.46 -6.40 -0.88
CA ALA A 323 11.35 -6.18 -1.82
C ALA A 323 11.82 -5.52 -3.13
N LYS A 324 11.24 -5.94 -4.25
CA LYS A 324 11.51 -5.38 -5.59
C LYS A 324 10.99 -3.93 -5.69
N ASP A 325 9.82 -3.69 -5.12
CA ASP A 325 9.18 -2.38 -5.02
C ASP A 325 8.91 -2.01 -3.56
N ALA A 326 8.76 -0.70 -3.29
CA ALA A 326 8.52 -0.18 -1.94
C ALA A 326 7.05 -0.38 -1.48
N SER A 327 6.55 -1.61 -1.52
CA SER A 327 5.22 -2.02 -1.07
C SER A 327 5.27 -3.29 -0.22
N PHE A 328 4.23 -3.52 0.57
CA PHE A 328 4.12 -4.75 1.36
C PHE A 328 3.83 -5.95 0.48
N ASP A 329 2.99 -5.82 -0.55
CA ASP A 329 2.74 -6.86 -1.55
C ASP A 329 4.05 -7.36 -2.17
N SER A 330 4.90 -6.44 -2.67
CA SER A 330 6.18 -6.81 -3.28
C SER A 330 7.14 -7.46 -2.28
N MET A 331 7.06 -7.07 -1.01
CA MET A 331 7.85 -7.69 0.06
C MET A 331 7.39 -9.11 0.35
N LEU A 332 6.08 -9.38 0.32
CA LEU A 332 5.52 -10.72 0.49
C LEU A 332 5.78 -11.60 -0.72
N ASP A 333 5.65 -11.09 -1.95
CA ASP A 333 6.05 -11.79 -3.17
C ASP A 333 7.52 -12.22 -3.11
N SER A 334 8.40 -11.30 -2.69
CA SER A 334 9.84 -11.58 -2.59
C SER A 334 10.16 -12.58 -1.47
N LEU A 335 9.37 -12.58 -0.38
CA LEU A 335 9.49 -13.55 0.69
C LEU A 335 9.00 -14.94 0.26
N ALA A 336 7.91 -14.98 -0.50
CA ALA A 336 7.38 -16.21 -1.08
C ALA A 336 8.39 -16.84 -2.06
N ASP A 337 8.94 -16.05 -2.99
CA ASP A 337 10.01 -16.45 -3.91
C ASP A 337 11.21 -17.06 -3.13
N TYR A 338 11.57 -16.44 -2.00
CA TYR A 338 12.67 -16.91 -1.15
C TYR A 338 12.37 -18.29 -0.55
N TYR A 339 11.19 -18.49 0.06
CA TYR A 339 10.83 -19.79 0.64
C TYR A 339 10.70 -20.90 -0.41
N GLU A 340 10.25 -20.59 -1.63
CA GLU A 340 10.25 -21.55 -2.74
C GLU A 340 11.66 -21.99 -3.12
N SER A 341 12.60 -21.03 -3.16
CA SER A 341 13.98 -21.29 -3.57
C SER A 341 14.76 -22.20 -2.62
N ILE A 342 14.43 -22.17 -1.31
CA ILE A 342 15.08 -23.02 -0.31
C ILE A 342 14.36 -24.35 -0.07
N SER A 343 13.14 -24.51 -0.58
CA SER A 343 12.37 -25.75 -0.48
C SER A 343 12.61 -26.71 -1.66
N SER A 344 13.32 -26.25 -2.69
CA SER A 344 13.63 -26.96 -3.94
C SER A 344 15.01 -27.62 -3.91
#